data_AF-X1UBE9-F1
#
_entry.id   AF-X1UBE9-F1
#
_cell.length_a   1.000
_cell.length_b   1.000
_cell.length_c   1.000
_cell.angle_alpha   90.00
_cell.angle_beta   90.00
_cell.angle_gamma   90.00
#
_symmetry.space_group_name_H-M   'P 1'
#
loop_
_entity.id
_entity.type
_entity.pdbx_description
1 polymer ?
#
loop_
_entity_poly.entity_id
_entity_poly.type
_entity_poly.pdbx_seq_one_letter_code
_entity_poly.pdbx_strand_id
1 'polypeptide(L)' 'MKGEADMIDQVIKFSNGMVMCFDEKGEQVAEYQGRYEKVKDKILAEASQSTRFFRAVWRESIDEIPREEW' A
#
# COMPACT_ATOMS: atom_id res chain seq x y z
N MET A 1 -15.81 13.84 -2.88
CA MET A 1 -15.81 12.41 -2.53
C MET A 1 -14.82 11.75 -3.47
N LYS A 2 -13.84 11.01 -2.93
CA LYS A 2 -12.93 10.19 -3.72
C LYS A 2 -13.76 9.10 -4.42
N GLY A 3 -13.53 8.89 -5.72
CA GLY A 3 -14.25 7.86 -6.48
C GLY A 3 -13.79 6.45 -6.09
N GLU A 4 -14.47 5.39 -6.52
CA GLU A 4 -14.02 3.99 -6.30
C GLU A 4 -12.57 3.77 -6.78
N ALA A 5 -12.14 4.46 -7.84
CA ALA A 5 -10.76 4.42 -8.36
C ALA A 5 -9.71 5.12 -7.47
N ASP A 6 -10.12 5.89 -6.46
CA ASP A 6 -9.17 6.58 -5.57
C ASP A 6 -8.91 5.78 -4.28
N MET A 7 -9.61 4.65 -4.09
CA MET A 7 -9.51 3.85 -2.88
C MET A 7 -8.30 2.90 -2.96
N ILE A 8 -7.53 2.83 -1.88
CA ILE A 8 -6.37 1.95 -1.80
C ILE A 8 -6.85 0.50 -1.68
N ASP A 9 -6.56 -0.34 -2.68
CA ASP A 9 -6.84 -1.78 -2.65
C ASP A 9 -5.62 -2.57 -2.15
N GLN A 10 -4.42 -2.24 -2.65
CA GLN A 10 -3.20 -2.98 -2.33
C GLN A 10 -2.07 -2.03 -1.92
N VAL A 11 -1.36 -2.40 -0.86
CA VAL A 11 -0.19 -1.69 -0.36
C VAL A 11 0.99 -2.64 -0.30
N ILE A 12 2.08 -2.32 -0.99
CA ILE A 12 3.31 -3.12 -1.00
C ILE A 12 4.41 -2.32 -0.32
N LYS A 13 4.96 -2.83 0.79
CA LYS A 13 6.15 -2.29 1.44
C LYS A 13 7.37 -3.14 1.08
N PHE A 14 8.31 -2.53 0.38
CA PHE A 14 9.58 -3.15 0.03
C PHE A 14 10.55 -3.12 1.21
N SER A 15 11.46 -4.10 1.26
CA SER A 15 12.51 -4.21 2.28
C SER A 15 13.42 -3.00 2.37
N ASN A 16 13.54 -2.21 1.29
CA ASN A 16 14.30 -0.97 1.25
C ASN A 16 13.51 0.26 1.79
N GLY A 17 12.32 0.05 2.34
CA GLY A 17 11.46 1.10 2.92
C GLY A 17 10.65 1.89 1.89
N MET A 18 10.62 1.48 0.61
CA MET A 18 9.70 2.04 -0.37
C MET A 18 8.30 1.42 -0.24
N VAL A 19 7.28 2.22 -0.51
CA VAL A 19 5.88 1.81 -0.53
C VAL A 19 5.27 2.13 -1.89
N MET A 20 4.54 1.16 -2.44
CA MET A 20 3.69 1.32 -3.61
C MET A 20 2.25 1.01 -3.23
N CYS A 21 1.31 1.79 -3.75
CA CYS A 21 -0.12 1.63 -3.51
C CYS A 21 -0.84 1.53 -4.84
N PHE A 22 -1.83 0.63 -4.90
CA PHE A 22 -2.68 0.41 -6.07
C PHE A 22 -4.15 0.55 -5.69
N ASP A 23 -4.95 1.06 -6.62
CA ASP A 23 -6.40 1.08 -6.50
C ASP A 23 -7.02 -0.28 -6.90
N GLU A 24 -8.35 -0.36 -6.83
CA GLU A 24 -9.11 -1.57 -7.20
C GLU A 24 -8.96 -1.95 -8.68
N LYS A 25 -8.53 -1.02 -9.53
CA LYS A 25 -8.26 -1.27 -10.96
C LYS A 25 -6.83 -1.73 -11.20
N GLY A 26 -5.99 -1.77 -10.16
CA GLY A 26 -4.56 -2.05 -10.26
C GLY A 26 -3.75 -0.85 -10.78
N GLU A 27 -4.31 0.35 -10.78
CA GLU A 27 -3.61 1.59 -11.13
C GLU A 27 -2.84 2.11 -9.92
N GLN A 28 -1.65 2.68 -10.15
CA GLN A 28 -0.84 3.23 -9.07
C GLN A 28 -1.45 4.52 -8.51
N VAL A 29 -1.56 4.60 -7.19
CA VAL A 29 -2.04 5.81 -6.49
C VAL A 29 -0.85 6.62 -5.99
N ALA A 30 -0.36 7.52 -6.84
CA ALA A 30 0.88 8.28 -6.62
C ALA A 30 0.93 9.05 -5.28
N GLU A 31 -0.22 9.52 -4.80
CA GLU A 31 -0.36 10.26 -3.54
C GLU A 31 0.14 9.49 -2.29
N TYR A 32 0.13 8.15 -2.36
CA TYR A 32 0.49 7.28 -1.25
C TYR A 32 1.83 6.55 -1.48
N GLN A 33 2.53 6.82 -2.58
CA GLN A 33 3.82 6.19 -2.86
C GLN A 33 4.98 6.96 -2.22
N GLY A 34 5.99 6.24 -1.75
CA GLY A 34 7.21 6.86 -1.22
C GLY A 34 7.88 6.08 -0.10
N ARG A 35 8.64 6.80 0.74
CA ARG A 35 9.28 6.20 1.93
C ARG A 35 8.22 5.88 2.99
N TYR A 36 8.25 4.67 3.53
CA TYR A 36 7.31 4.16 4.51
C TYR A 36 7.04 5.15 5.65
N GLU A 37 8.09 5.71 6.23
CA GLU A 37 8.01 6.65 7.35
C GLU A 37 7.26 7.94 7.00
N LYS A 38 7.16 8.28 5.71
CA LYS A 38 6.47 9.48 5.22
C LYS A 38 5.02 9.22 4.83
N VAL A 39 4.65 7.98 4.52
CA VAL A 39 3.33 7.65 3.96
C VAL A 39 2.50 6.71 4.81
N LYS A 40 3.09 6.03 5.81
CA LYS A 40 2.42 5.03 6.66
C LYS A 40 1.12 5.55 7.25
N ASP A 41 1.18 6.66 7.98
CA ASP A 41 0.02 7.16 8.74
C ASP A 41 -1.12 7.60 7.81
N LYS A 42 -0.75 8.20 6.68
CA LYS A 42 -1.70 8.61 5.64
C LYS A 42 -2.40 7.41 5.01
N ILE A 43 -1.63 6.36 4.67
CA ILE A 43 -2.19 5.11 4.13
C ILE A 43 -3.11 4.47 5.14
N LEU A 44 -2.70 4.34 6.41
CA LEU A 44 -3.51 3.68 7.42
C LEU A 44 -4.81 4.43 7.74
N ALA A 45 -4.83 5.75 7.60
CA ALA A 45 -6.03 6.55 7.78
C ALA A 45 -7.05 6.38 6.64
N GLU A 46 -6.57 6.14 5.41
CA GLU A 46 -7.39 6.08 4.19
C GLU A 46 -7.67 4.64 3.73
N ALA A 47 -6.90 3.67 4.21
CA ALA A 47 -7.10 2.25 3.91
C ALA A 47 -8.42 1.75 4.49
N SER A 48 -9.20 1.07 3.67
CA SER A 48 -10.44 0.43 4.07
C SER A 48 -10.16 -0.90 4.80
N GLN A 49 -11.21 -1.55 5.30
CA GLN A 49 -11.07 -2.89 5.89
C GLN A 49 -10.75 -3.96 4.86
N SER A 50 -11.02 -3.72 3.57
CA SER A 50 -10.70 -4.64 2.48
C SER A 50 -9.32 -4.42 1.87
N THR A 51 -8.63 -3.33 2.21
CA THR A 51 -7.26 -3.07 1.73
C THR A 51 -6.31 -4.18 2.16
N ARG A 52 -5.56 -4.73 1.20
CA ARG A 52 -4.59 -5.80 1.40
C ARG A 52 -3.17 -5.24 1.52
N PHE A 53 -2.40 -5.81 2.45
CA PHE A 53 -1.05 -5.35 2.77
C PHE A 53 -0.04 -6.45 2.46
N PHE A 54 1.03 -6.07 1.77
CA PHE A 54 2.09 -6.96 1.34
C PHE A 54 3.45 -6.43 1.79
N ARG A 55 4.35 -7.37 2.07
CA ARG A 55 5.78 -7.10 2.19
C ARG A 55 6.49 -7.73 1.00
N ALA A 56 7.43 -7.01 0.42
CA ALA A 56 8.21 -7.48 -0.71
C ALA A 56 9.71 -7.29 -0.49
N VAL A 57 10.51 -8.20 -1.03
CA VAL A 57 11.94 -7.99 -1.22
C VAL A 57 12.15 -7.83 -2.73
N TRP A 58 12.73 -6.70 -3.14
CA TRP A 58 12.82 -6.35 -4.56
C TRP A 58 13.59 -7.43 -5.34
N ARG A 59 12.96 -8.00 -6.37
CA ARG A 59 13.44 -9.15 -7.18
C ARG A 59 13.54 -10.51 -6.46
N GLU A 60 12.98 -10.66 -5.26
CA GLU A 60 13.06 -11.92 -4.50
C GLU A 60 11.68 -12.50 -4.16
N SER A 61 10.83 -11.78 -3.43
CA SER A 61 9.51 -12.28 -3.00
C SER A 61 8.48 -11.17 -2.79
N ILE A 62 7.20 -11.56 -2.80
CA ILE A 62 6.05 -10.74 -2.38
C ILE A 62 5.15 -11.66 -1.54
N ASP A 63 4.95 -11.31 -0.27
CA ASP A 63 4.17 -12.08 0.70
C ASP A 63 3.03 -11.19 1.27
N GLU A 64 1.82 -11.73 1.36
CA GLU A 64 0.67 -11.08 2.01
C GLU A 64 0.79 -11.19 3.53
N ILE A 65 0.56 -10.09 4.26
CA ILE A 65 0.70 -10.03 5.72
C ILE A 65 -0.49 -9.34 6.39
N PRO A 66 -0.79 -9.65 7.68
CA PRO A 66 -1.79 -8.91 8.44
C PRO A 66 -1.47 -7.42 8.53
N ARG A 67 -2.51 -6.58 8.55
CA ARG A 67 -2.39 -5.12 8.65
C ARG A 67 -1.59 -4.68 9.87
N GLU A 68 -1.74 -5.39 10.99
CA GLU A 68 -1.12 -5.09 12.27
C GLU A 68 0.40 -5.31 12.26
N GLU A 69 0.90 -6.14 11.34
CA GLU A 69 2.33 -6.43 11.17
C GLU A 69 3.03 -5.46 10.20
N TRP A 70 2.27 -4.57 9.54
CA TRP A 70 2.76 -3.66 8.50
C TRP A 70 3.36 -2.34 9.02
#